data_AF-A0A971D613-F1
#
_entry.id   AF-A0A971D613-F1
#
_cell.length_a   1.000
_cell.length_b   1.000
_cell.length_c   1.000
_cell.angle_alpha   90.00
_cell.angle_beta   90.00
_cell.angle_gamma   90.00
#
_symmetry.space_group_name_H-M   'P 1'
#
loop_
_entity.id
_entity.type
_entity.pdbx_description
1 polymer ?
#
loop_
_entity_poly.entity_id
_entity_poly.type
_entity_poly.pdbx_seq_one_letter_code
_entity_poly.pdbx_strand_id
1 'polypeptide(L)' 'MSKKPRGGFLAIAGVILSLGFNLLGSALIGMYIGSLLDRNSPTRIYTPIGLIFGLVVGFHRAWIIVRNMMNERK' A
#
# COMPACT_ATOMS: atom_id res chain seq x y z
N MET A 1 -33.44 -4.81 21.19
CA MET A 1 -33.57 -4.83 19.72
C MET A 1 -33.31 -3.41 19.19
N SER A 2 -32.18 -3.16 18.53
CA SER A 2 -32.01 -2.10 17.49
C SER A 2 -30.54 -2.10 17.01
N LYS A 3 -30.23 -2.95 16.03
CA LYS A 3 -28.95 -2.94 15.31
C LYS A 3 -28.96 -1.75 14.36
N LYS A 4 -28.32 -0.64 14.73
CA LYS A 4 -28.15 0.54 13.87
C LYS A 4 -27.09 0.26 12.81
N PRO A 5 -27.39 0.32 11.50
CA PRO A 5 -26.41 0.13 10.44
C PRO A 5 -25.61 1.44 10.27
N ARG A 6 -24.60 1.66 11.12
CA ARG A 6 -23.71 2.83 11.02
C ARG A 6 -22.26 2.49 10.65
N GLY A 7 -21.98 1.23 10.35
CA GLY A 7 -20.62 0.74 10.14
C GLY A 7 -20.04 0.87 8.72
N GLY A 8 -20.84 1.18 7.70
CA GLY A 8 -20.39 1.12 6.29
C GLY A 8 -19.31 2.16 5.95
N PHE A 9 -19.61 3.45 6.15
CA PHE A 9 -18.70 4.53 5.75
C PHE A 9 -17.42 4.57 6.60
N LEU A 10 -17.51 4.38 7.91
CA LEU A 10 -16.35 4.32 8.81
C LEU A 10 -15.47 3.09 8.53
N ALA A 11 -16.07 1.94 8.22
CA ALA A 11 -15.29 0.77 7.82
C ALA A 11 -14.59 0.98 6.48
N ILE A 12 -15.27 1.56 5.49
CA ILE A 12 -14.67 1.88 4.19
C ILE A 12 -13.54 2.91 4.35
N ALA A 13 -13.74 3.95 5.14
CA ALA A 13 -12.71 4.94 5.44
C ALA A 13 -11.49 4.32 6.14
N GLY A 14 -11.71 3.42 7.11
CA GLY A 14 -10.64 2.68 7.77
C GLY A 14 -9.84 1.78 6.82
N VAL A 15 -10.53 1.12 5.88
CA VAL A 15 -9.90 0.29 4.84
C VAL A 15 -9.08 1.15 3.89
N ILE A 16 -9.64 2.25 3.38
CA ILE A 16 -8.93 3.19 2.48
C ILE A 16 -7.72 3.79 3.18
N LEU A 17 -7.84 4.20 4.45
CA LEU A 17 -6.73 4.73 5.22
C LEU A 17 -5.62 3.68 5.42
N SER A 18 -5.98 2.43 5.75
CA SER A 18 -5.03 1.34 5.92
C SER A 18 -4.32 0.95 4.62
N LEU A 19 -5.05 0.97 3.50
CA LEU A 19 -4.52 0.75 2.15
C LEU A 19 -3.56 1.87 1.75
N GLY A 20 -3.97 3.13 1.95
CA GLY A 20 -3.15 4.31 1.69
C GLY A 20 -1.87 4.31 2.53
N PHE A 21 -1.95 3.97 3.82
CA PHE A 21 -0.79 3.89 4.70
C PHE A 21 0.17 2.75 4.31
N ASN A 22 -0.36 1.58 3.91
CA ASN A 22 0.45 0.47 3.38
C ASN A 22 1.17 0.88 2.09
N LEU A 23 0.47 1.55 1.17
CA LEU A 23 1.02 2.01 -0.10
C LEU A 23 2.10 3.07 0.10
N LEU A 24 1.85 4.04 1.00
CA LEU A 24 2.84 5.06 1.36
C LEU A 24 4.08 4.41 1.98
N GLY A 25 3.88 3.49 2.93
CA GLY A 25 4.96 2.79 3.60
C GLY A 25 5.83 1.99 2.61
N SER A 26 5.20 1.23 1.71
CA SER A 26 5.93 0.43 0.72
C SER A 26 6.66 1.30 -0.32
N ALA A 27 6.05 2.41 -0.75
CA ALA A 27 6.69 3.35 -1.67
C ALA A 27 7.91 4.03 -1.03
N LEU A 28 7.79 4.47 0.23
CA LEU A 28 8.91 5.06 0.98
C LEU A 28 10.04 4.06 1.22
N ILE A 29 9.71 2.81 1.58
CA ILE A 29 10.70 1.74 1.76
C ILE A 29 11.39 1.43 0.42
N GLY A 30 10.64 1.30 -0.66
CA GLY A 30 11.18 1.06 -2.00
C GLY A 30 12.10 2.19 -2.46
N MET A 31 11.71 3.44 -2.24
CA MET A 31 12.53 4.61 -2.53
C MET A 31 13.80 4.65 -1.66
N TYR A 32 13.69 4.32 -0.37
CA TYR A 32 14.83 4.28 0.54
C TYR A 32 15.85 3.22 0.11
N ILE A 33 15.38 2.02 -0.23
CA ILE A 33 16.23 0.95 -0.77
C ILE A 33 16.86 1.40 -2.09
N GLY A 34 16.09 1.97 -3.00
CA GLY A 34 16.59 2.52 -4.27
C GLY A 34 17.66 3.60 -4.08
N SER A 35 17.47 4.48 -3.09
CA SER A 35 18.43 5.53 -2.72
C SER A 35 19.73 4.96 -2.14
N LEU A 36 19.66 3.88 -1.36
CA LEU A 36 20.85 3.18 -0.86
C LEU A 36 21.63 2.52 -2.00
N LEU A 37 20.95 1.89 -2.96
CA LEU A 37 21.61 1.35 -4.15
C LEU A 37 22.23 2.44 -5.02
N ASP A 38 21.57 3.60 -5.12
CA ASP A 38 22.07 4.76 -5.86
C ASP A 38 23.30 5.41 -5.24
N ARG A 39 23.52 5.28 -3.93
CA ARG A 39 24.76 5.80 -3.30
C ARG A 39 26.02 5.18 -3.89
N ASN A 40 25.93 3.94 -4.39
CA ASN A 40 27.04 3.23 -5.02
C ASN A 40 27.04 3.33 -6.55
N SER A 41 26.03 4.00 -7.16
CA SER A 41 25.88 4.04 -8.61
C SER A 41 25.93 5.48 -9.15
N PRO A 42 26.86 5.81 -10.07
CA PRO A 42 27.03 7.18 -10.57
C PRO A 42 25.81 7.72 -11.34
N THR A 43 24.93 6.84 -11.82
CA THR A 43 23.79 7.15 -12.67
C THR A 43 22.47 7.45 -11.95
N ARG A 44 22.39 7.23 -10.62
CA ARG A 44 21.21 7.54 -9.79
C ARG A 44 19.84 7.02 -10.32
N ILE A 45 19.79 5.83 -10.91
CA ILE A 45 18.58 5.25 -11.54
C ILE A 45 17.81 4.34 -10.57
N TYR A 46 18.45 3.85 -9.52
CA TYR A 46 17.84 2.88 -8.60
C TYR A 46 16.80 3.52 -7.67
N THR A 47 16.88 4.82 -7.37
CA THR A 47 15.86 5.52 -6.58
C THR A 47 14.48 5.52 -7.25
N PRO A 48 14.31 5.97 -8.52
CA PRO A 48 13.01 5.90 -9.18
C PRO A 48 12.55 4.45 -9.43
N ILE A 49 13.46 3.52 -9.70
CA ILE A 49 13.13 2.09 -9.83
C ILE A 49 12.60 1.55 -8.50
N GLY A 50 13.26 1.85 -7.39
CA GLY A 50 12.86 1.45 -6.06
C GLY A 50 11.50 2.02 -5.66
N LEU A 51 11.19 3.26 -6.06
CA LEU A 51 9.89 3.88 -5.84
C LEU A 51 8.78 3.15 -6.62
N ILE A 52 9.00 2.87 -7.91
CA ILE A 52 8.06 2.08 -8.73
C ILE A 52 7.85 0.70 -8.12
N PHE A 53 8.92 0.03 -7.72
CA PHE A 53 8.85 -1.29 -7.11
C PHE A 53 8.08 -1.26 -5.78
N GLY A 54 8.34 -0.26 -4.93
CA GLY A 54 7.63 -0.05 -3.67
C GLY A 54 6.14 0.24 -3.87
N LEU A 55 5.77 0.99 -4.91
CA LEU A 55 4.37 1.22 -5.29
C LEU A 55 3.70 -0.06 -5.76
N VAL A 56 4.33 -0.83 -6.65
CA VAL A 56 3.78 -2.10 -7.17
C VAL A 56 3.57 -3.11 -6.04
N VAL A 57 4.53 -3.24 -5.12
CA VAL A 57 4.39 -4.11 -3.93
C VAL A 57 3.26 -3.65 -3.01
N GLY A 58 3.14 -2.33 -2.79
CA GLY A 58 2.04 -1.75 -2.02
C GLY A 58 0.68 -2.01 -2.66
N PHE A 59 0.59 -1.84 -3.98
CA PHE A 59 -0.62 -2.10 -4.75
C PHE A 59 -1.00 -3.59 -4.72
N HIS A 60 -0.01 -4.48 -4.81
CA HIS A 60 -0.23 -5.92 -4.72
C HIS A 60 -0.76 -6.33 -3.34
N ARG A 61 -0.18 -5.80 -2.24
CA ARG A 61 -0.72 -6.03 -0.89
C ARG A 61 -2.12 -5.46 -0.73
N ALA A 62 -2.33 -4.24 -1.22
CA ALA A 62 -3.62 -3.58 -1.19
C ALA A 62 -4.70 -4.41 -1.91
N TRP A 63 -4.36 -4.95 -3.08
CA TRP A 63 -5.22 -5.83 -3.85
C TRP A 63 -5.55 -7.12 -3.11
N ILE A 64 -4.58 -7.76 -2.45
CA ILE A 64 -4.83 -8.97 -1.65
C ILE A 64 -5.80 -8.69 -0.50
N ILE A 65 -5.64 -7.57 0.21
CA ILE A 65 -6.52 -7.19 1.33
C ILE A 65 -7.94 -6.98 0.82
N VAL A 66 -8.11 -6.23 -0.28
CA VAL A 66 -9.42 -5.99 -0.91
C VAL A 66 -10.04 -7.29 -1.42
N ARG A 67 -9.24 -8.16 -2.05
CA ARG A 67 -9.69 -9.46 -2.54
C ARG A 67 -10.12 -10.37 -1.40
N ASN A 68 -9.37 -10.43 -0.30
CA ASN A 68 -9.75 -11.21 0.88
C ASN A 68 -11.05 -10.69 1.49
N MET A 69 -11.22 -9.36 1.62
CA MET A 69 -12.48 -8.78 2.11
C MET A 69 -13.67 -9.03 1.17
N MET A 70 -13.46 -9.12 -0.16
CA MET A 70 -14.51 -9.54 -1.09
C MET A 70 -14.84 -11.03 -0.94
N ASN A 71 -13.83 -11.88 -0.76
CA ASN A 71 -14.03 -13.33 -0.63
C ASN A 71 -14.67 -13.72 0.71
N GLU A 72 -14.42 -12.99 1.80
CA GLU A 72 -15.09 -13.20 3.09
C GLU A 72 -16.59 -12.87 3.08
N ARG A 73 -17.10 -12.19 2.05
CA ARG A 73 -18.54 -11.91 1.91
C ARG A 73 -19.33 -12.96 1.13
N LYS A 74 -18.69 -14.04 0.66
CA LYS A 74 -19.37 -15.13 -0.06
C LYS A 74 -19.54 -16.34 0.85
#